data_AF-A0A0Q3VZE6-F1
#
_entry.id   AF-A0A0Q3VZE6-F1
#
_cell.length_a   1.000
_cell.length_b   1.000
_cell.length_c   1.000
_cell.angle_alpha   90.00
_cell.angle_beta   90.00
_cell.angle_gamma   90.00
#
_symmetry.space_group_name_H-M   'P 1'
#
loop_
_entity.id
_entity.type
_entity.pdbx_description
1 polymer ?
#
loop_
_entity_poly.entity_id
_entity_poly.type
_entity_poly.pdbx_seq_one_letter_code
_entity_poly.pdbx_strand_id
1 'polypeptide(L)'
;MLEVKVDILGVTHLVDKYNAKGLITHFKDVLENLDKPFVFGDGLSIYLTTKYYGNRVCGVDSYLYSLSNGDYSLSEIADKDVERNWRLTLKPHIQEIVRNKFTEILGLLEDTMENILEHNNKEEAERKERKNKYRIGKVYHQQMPKGGEEGIDGYFDAEIINNTTGESTRFIGRDVFDVGTWSLPYRLNGSEEQFDHVNYTEEEKAGGKWLSEFGPFASRIRM
;
A
#
# COMPACT_ATOMS: atom_id res chain seq x y z
N MET A 1 -9.21 -1.39 -37.88
CA MET A 1 -7.98 -1.55 -37.08
C MET A 1 -8.41 -1.41 -35.63
N LEU A 2 -8.34 -2.48 -34.84
CA LEU A 2 -8.75 -2.44 -33.42
C LEU A 2 -7.63 -1.70 -32.66
N GLU A 3 -7.92 -0.51 -32.13
CA GLU A 3 -6.97 0.28 -31.37
C GLU A 3 -7.17 -0.02 -29.87
N VAL A 4 -6.15 -0.60 -29.24
CA VAL A 4 -6.16 -0.94 -27.81
C VAL A 4 -5.41 0.14 -27.05
N LYS A 5 -6.10 0.88 -26.18
CA LYS A 5 -5.48 1.87 -25.29
C LYS A 5 -5.49 1.31 -23.87
N VAL A 6 -4.31 0.97 -23.37
CA VAL A 6 -4.13 0.61 -21.96
C VAL A 6 -3.75 1.87 -21.21
N ASP A 7 -4.63 2.33 -20.32
CA ASP A 7 -4.35 3.49 -19.48
C ASP A 7 -3.57 3.03 -18.23
N ILE A 8 -2.27 3.35 -18.21
CA ILE A 8 -1.33 2.95 -17.15
C ILE A 8 -1.73 3.56 -15.80
N LEU A 9 -2.43 4.71 -15.80
CA LEU A 9 -2.95 5.36 -14.57
C LEU A 9 -4.03 4.51 -13.86
N GLY A 10 -4.75 3.66 -14.60
CA GLY A 10 -5.73 2.75 -13.99
C GLY A 10 -5.08 1.59 -13.25
N VAL A 11 -3.88 1.16 -13.68
CA VAL A 11 -3.18 0.00 -13.13
C VAL A 11 -2.61 0.30 -11.75
N THR A 12 -2.05 1.49 -11.54
CA THR A 12 -1.58 1.94 -10.20
C THR A 12 -2.73 2.01 -9.20
N HIS A 13 -3.89 2.57 -9.57
CA HIS A 13 -5.08 2.58 -8.71
C HIS A 13 -5.62 1.17 -8.41
N LEU A 14 -5.47 0.21 -9.33
CA LEU A 14 -5.86 -1.18 -9.11
C LEU A 14 -4.91 -1.91 -8.15
N VAL A 15 -3.61 -1.60 -8.15
CA VAL A 15 -2.64 -2.16 -7.20
C VAL A 15 -2.92 -1.70 -5.76
N ASP A 16 -3.32 -0.43 -5.58
CA ASP A 16 -3.69 0.10 -4.27
C ASP A 16 -5.03 -0.47 -3.76
N LYS A 17 -5.97 -0.78 -4.67
CA LYS A 17 -7.32 -1.26 -4.34
C LYS A 17 -7.44 -2.78 -4.27
N TYR A 18 -6.66 -3.51 -5.04
CA TYR A 18 -6.60 -4.95 -5.11
C TYR A 18 -5.16 -5.37 -4.88
N ASN A 19 -4.90 -6.12 -3.81
CA ASN A 19 -3.61 -6.77 -3.56
C ASN A 19 -3.01 -7.28 -4.89
N ALA A 20 -1.86 -6.74 -5.30
CA ALA A 20 -1.29 -6.94 -6.64
C ALA A 20 -1.12 -8.44 -6.99
N LYS A 21 -0.90 -9.29 -5.98
CA LYS A 21 -0.87 -10.75 -6.12
C LYS A 21 -2.20 -11.33 -6.62
N GLY A 22 -3.33 -10.81 -6.12
CA GLY A 22 -4.67 -11.17 -6.56
C GLY A 22 -4.94 -10.75 -8.00
N LEU A 23 -4.46 -9.56 -8.39
CA LEU A 23 -4.57 -9.07 -9.76
C LEU A 23 -3.78 -9.95 -10.73
N ILE A 24 -2.51 -10.26 -10.44
CA ILE A 24 -1.69 -11.19 -11.25
C ILE A 24 -2.36 -12.56 -11.37
N THR A 25 -2.88 -13.10 -10.27
CA THR A 25 -3.57 -14.40 -10.26
C THR A 25 -4.79 -14.37 -11.18
N HIS A 26 -5.57 -13.29 -11.14
CA HIS A 26 -6.73 -13.11 -12.01
C HIS A 26 -6.35 -12.99 -13.49
N PHE A 27 -5.32 -12.22 -13.84
CA PHE A 27 -4.84 -12.12 -15.22
C PHE A 27 -4.32 -13.46 -15.77
N LYS A 28 -3.64 -14.27 -14.93
CA LYS A 28 -3.21 -15.62 -15.29
C LYS A 28 -4.40 -16.55 -15.53
N ASP A 29 -5.39 -16.53 -14.64
CA ASP A 29 -6.62 -17.32 -14.80
C ASP A 29 -7.38 -16.95 -16.08
N VAL A 30 -7.47 -15.66 -16.42
CA VAL A 30 -8.05 -15.22 -17.69
C VAL A 30 -7.29 -15.79 -18.88
N LEU A 31 -5.95 -15.74 -18.88
CA LEU A 31 -5.14 -16.29 -19.97
C LEU A 31 -5.30 -17.82 -20.12
N GLU A 32 -5.39 -18.54 -19.01
CA GLU A 32 -5.57 -20.00 -18.99
C GLU A 32 -6.96 -20.45 -19.46
N ASN A 33 -7.95 -19.55 -19.43
CA ASN A 33 -9.34 -19.86 -19.76
C ASN A 33 -9.88 -19.10 -20.99
N LEU A 34 -9.05 -18.35 -21.72
CA LEU A 34 -9.50 -17.48 -22.81
C LEU A 34 -10.15 -18.20 -24.00
N ASP A 35 -9.80 -19.48 -24.21
CA ASP A 35 -10.37 -20.37 -25.21
C ASP A 35 -11.70 -21.00 -24.77
N LYS A 36 -12.06 -20.87 -23.49
CA LYS A 36 -13.28 -21.45 -22.92
C LYS A 36 -14.47 -20.51 -23.07
N PRO A 37 -15.69 -21.05 -23.23
CA PRO A 37 -16.89 -20.24 -23.24
C PRO A 37 -17.15 -19.62 -21.85
N PHE A 38 -17.43 -18.32 -21.79
CA PHE A 38 -17.74 -17.61 -20.53
C PHE A 38 -19.14 -17.00 -20.53
N VAL A 39 -19.72 -16.83 -19.34
CA VAL A 39 -21.06 -16.25 -19.10
C VAL A 39 -20.90 -14.78 -18.73
N PHE A 40 -21.76 -13.91 -19.28
CA PHE A 40 -21.84 -12.50 -18.87
C PHE A 40 -22.27 -12.41 -17.40
N GLY A 41 -21.39 -11.96 -16.50
CA GLY A 41 -21.69 -11.77 -15.08
C GLY A 41 -20.78 -12.53 -14.10
N ASP A 42 -20.07 -13.56 -14.55
CA ASP A 42 -19.24 -14.42 -13.68
C ASP A 42 -17.83 -13.85 -13.44
N GLY A 43 -17.68 -12.59 -13.03
CA GLY A 43 -16.40 -12.01 -12.59
C GLY A 43 -15.27 -11.89 -13.63
N LEU A 44 -15.30 -12.70 -14.69
CA LEU A 44 -14.59 -12.62 -15.96
C LEU A 44 -15.28 -11.60 -16.89
N SER A 45 -15.92 -10.60 -16.28
CA SER A 45 -16.16 -9.30 -16.90
C SER A 45 -14.79 -8.63 -17.09
N ILE A 46 -13.92 -9.26 -17.88
CA ILE A 46 -12.81 -8.56 -18.48
C ILE A 46 -13.45 -7.35 -19.12
N TYR A 47 -12.91 -6.19 -18.79
CA TYR A 47 -13.28 -4.83 -19.12
C TYR A 47 -13.47 -4.60 -20.65
N LEU A 48 -14.36 -5.36 -21.26
CA LEU A 48 -14.74 -5.46 -22.66
C LEU A 48 -16.13 -4.83 -22.79
N THR A 49 -16.23 -3.53 -22.49
CA THR A 49 -17.50 -2.84 -22.70
C THR A 49 -17.72 -2.63 -24.19
N THR A 50 -18.59 -3.43 -24.78
CA THR A 50 -19.36 -3.01 -25.95
C THR A 50 -20.31 -1.90 -25.51
N LYS A 51 -20.10 -0.67 -25.99
CA LYS A 51 -21.07 0.43 -25.84
C LYS A 51 -22.42 -0.01 -26.41
N TYR A 52 -23.39 -0.28 -25.55
CA TYR A 52 -24.80 -0.28 -25.90
C TYR A 52 -25.43 1.00 -25.35
N TYR A 53 -25.96 1.83 -26.25
CA TYR A 53 -26.67 3.07 -25.92
C TYR A 53 -27.99 2.73 -25.20
N GLY A 54 -28.15 3.20 -23.95
CA GLY A 54 -29.42 3.11 -23.23
C GLY A 54 -29.29 3.26 -21.71
N ASN A 55 -29.16 4.50 -21.24
CA ASN A 55 -29.41 4.99 -19.87
C ASN A 55 -29.29 3.99 -18.69
N ARG A 56 -28.05 3.68 -18.27
CA ARG A 56 -27.62 3.51 -16.86
C ARG A 56 -26.12 3.17 -16.85
N VAL A 57 -25.33 4.03 -16.20
CA VAL A 57 -23.90 3.84 -15.97
C VAL A 57 -23.74 3.33 -14.54
N CYS A 58 -23.27 2.09 -14.37
CA CYS A 58 -22.72 1.61 -13.11
C CYS A 58 -21.20 1.51 -13.29
N GLY A 59 -20.47 2.33 -12.54
CA GLY A 59 -19.04 2.54 -12.72
C GLY A 59 -18.17 1.41 -12.21
N VAL A 60 -17.21 1.01 -13.04
CA VAL A 60 -15.76 1.03 -12.79
C VAL A 60 -15.14 1.31 -14.16
N ASP A 61 -14.22 2.27 -14.24
CA ASP A 61 -13.59 2.73 -15.48
C ASP A 61 -13.17 1.57 -16.41
N SER A 62 -13.89 1.46 -17.52
CA SER A 62 -13.87 0.34 -18.46
C SER A 62 -13.08 0.70 -19.71
N TYR A 63 -11.84 0.22 -19.80
CA TYR A 63 -10.90 0.69 -20.82
C TYR A 63 -10.30 -0.35 -21.77
N LEU A 64 -10.70 -1.63 -21.74
CA LEU A 64 -9.91 -2.63 -22.46
C LEU A 64 -10.38 -2.95 -23.89
N TYR A 65 -11.66 -3.21 -24.22
CA TYR A 65 -12.04 -3.36 -25.64
C TYR A 65 -13.51 -3.06 -25.97
N SER A 66 -13.77 -2.55 -27.18
CA SER A 66 -15.08 -2.61 -27.83
C SER A 66 -15.09 -3.75 -28.84
N LEU A 67 -15.84 -4.83 -28.57
CA LEU A 67 -16.01 -5.94 -29.53
C LEU A 67 -17.11 -5.61 -30.55
N SER A 68 -16.91 -5.98 -31.81
CA SER A 68 -17.95 -5.97 -32.83
C SER A 68 -18.63 -7.34 -32.91
N ASN A 69 -19.82 -7.41 -33.52
CA ASN A 69 -20.55 -8.68 -33.74
C ASN A 69 -19.74 -9.71 -34.58
N GLY A 70 -18.64 -9.29 -35.21
CA GLY A 70 -17.72 -10.16 -35.94
C GLY A 70 -16.65 -10.85 -35.08
N ASP A 71 -16.51 -10.50 -33.80
CA ASP A 71 -15.33 -10.83 -32.99
C ASP A 71 -15.52 -12.02 -32.03
N TYR A 72 -16.77 -12.49 -31.90
CA TYR A 72 -17.16 -13.57 -31.01
C TYR A 72 -18.18 -14.51 -31.67
N SER A 73 -18.32 -15.71 -31.10
CA SER A 73 -19.43 -16.63 -31.38
C SER A 73 -20.30 -16.77 -30.13
N LEU A 74 -21.61 -16.82 -30.36
CA LEU A 74 -22.61 -17.10 -29.34
C LEU A 74 -22.99 -18.58 -29.41
N SER A 75 -23.00 -19.23 -28.26
CA SER A 75 -23.62 -20.55 -28.10
C SER A 75 -24.69 -20.45 -27.02
N GLU A 76 -25.90 -20.89 -27.36
CA GLU A 76 -27.02 -20.96 -26.42
C GLU A 76 -26.87 -22.24 -25.59
N ILE A 77 -27.02 -22.12 -24.27
CA ILE A 77 -27.20 -23.29 -23.41
C ILE A 77 -28.67 -23.36 -23.06
N ALA A 78 -29.32 -24.43 -23.52
CA ALA A 78 -30.65 -24.78 -23.08
C ALA A 78 -30.55 -25.43 -21.70
N ASP A 79 -30.50 -24.62 -20.65
CA ASP A 79 -30.78 -25.10 -19.30
C ASP A 79 -32.26 -24.83 -19.00
N LYS A 80 -33.00 -25.88 -18.61
CA LYS A 80 -34.46 -25.87 -18.66
C LYS A 80 -35.13 -24.96 -17.63
N ASP A 81 -34.39 -24.46 -16.65
CA ASP A 81 -34.95 -23.80 -15.47
C ASP A 81 -34.34 -22.42 -15.13
N VAL A 82 -33.51 -21.83 -15.99
CA VAL A 82 -32.91 -20.50 -15.74
C VAL A 82 -32.97 -19.64 -17.01
N GLU A 83 -33.19 -18.33 -16.83
CA GLU A 83 -33.12 -17.31 -17.88
C GLU A 83 -31.95 -17.56 -18.85
N ARG A 84 -32.19 -17.37 -20.15
CA ARG A 84 -31.24 -17.69 -21.25
C ARG A 84 -29.81 -17.22 -20.93
N ASN A 85 -28.95 -18.15 -20.56
CA ASN A 85 -27.53 -17.89 -20.38
C ASN A 85 -26.80 -18.11 -21.70
N TRP A 86 -26.38 -17.01 -22.32
CA TRP A 86 -25.55 -17.03 -23.51
C TRP A 86 -24.09 -17.23 -23.11
N ARG A 87 -23.41 -18.21 -23.74
CA ARG A 87 -21.96 -18.32 -23.64
C ARG A 87 -21.29 -17.68 -24.85
N LEU A 88 -20.32 -16.83 -24.55
CA LEU A 88 -19.48 -16.16 -25.54
C LEU A 88 -18.17 -16.91 -25.69
N THR A 89 -17.72 -17.05 -26.94
CA THR A 89 -16.37 -17.53 -27.25
C THR A 89 -15.73 -16.54 -28.20
N LEU A 90 -14.56 -16.01 -27.84
CA LEU A 90 -13.81 -15.10 -28.72
C LEU A 90 -13.27 -15.88 -29.92
N LYS A 91 -13.23 -15.25 -31.10
CA LYS A 91 -12.59 -15.87 -32.26
C LYS A 91 -11.06 -15.96 -32.07
N PRO A 92 -10.38 -16.93 -32.72
CA PRO A 92 -8.95 -17.17 -32.50
C PRO A 92 -8.06 -15.92 -32.65
N HIS A 93 -8.30 -15.08 -33.67
CA HIS A 93 -7.51 -13.86 -33.87
C HIS A 93 -7.72 -12.80 -32.77
N ILE A 94 -8.90 -12.76 -32.13
CA ILE A 94 -9.17 -11.88 -30.99
C ILE A 94 -8.56 -12.46 -29.72
N GLN A 95 -8.62 -13.79 -29.55
CA GLN A 95 -7.91 -14.46 -28.46
C GLN A 95 -6.41 -14.14 -28.50
N GLU A 96 -5.79 -14.16 -29.68
CA GLU A 96 -4.37 -13.82 -29.85
C GLU A 96 -4.05 -12.37 -29.44
N ILE A 97 -4.88 -11.41 -29.86
CA ILE A 97 -4.72 -10.00 -29.47
C ILE A 97 -4.81 -9.84 -27.95
N VAL A 98 -5.84 -10.45 -27.34
CA VAL A 98 -6.04 -10.40 -25.89
C VAL A 98 -4.90 -11.09 -25.16
N ARG A 99 -4.44 -12.27 -25.61
CA ARG A 99 -3.28 -12.97 -25.04
C ARG A 99 -2.04 -12.09 -25.04
N ASN A 100 -1.70 -11.49 -26.17
CA ASN A 100 -0.50 -10.66 -26.29
C ASN A 100 -0.55 -9.46 -25.34
N LYS A 101 -1.71 -8.79 -25.24
CA LYS A 101 -1.89 -7.64 -24.36
C LYS A 101 -1.91 -8.01 -22.88
N PHE A 102 -2.52 -9.13 -22.52
CA PHE A 102 -2.56 -9.59 -21.14
C PHE A 102 -1.18 -10.06 -20.68
N THR A 103 -0.41 -10.71 -21.55
CA THR A 103 0.99 -11.07 -21.28
C THR A 103 1.86 -9.83 -21.07
N GLU A 104 1.69 -8.79 -21.91
CA GLU A 104 2.39 -7.50 -21.75
C GLU A 104 2.07 -6.85 -20.39
N ILE A 105 0.78 -6.78 -20.03
CA ILE A 105 0.35 -6.22 -18.74
C ILE A 105 0.86 -7.05 -17.56
N LEU A 106 0.83 -8.38 -17.66
CA LEU A 106 1.35 -9.27 -16.64
C LEU A 106 2.84 -9.04 -16.39
N GLY A 107 3.65 -8.93 -17.46
CA GLY A 107 5.07 -8.61 -17.32
C GLY A 107 5.31 -7.31 -16.57
N LEU A 108 4.58 -6.24 -16.94
CA LEU A 108 4.67 -4.95 -16.25
C LEU A 108 4.26 -5.04 -14.77
N LEU A 109 3.22 -5.81 -14.45
CA LEU A 109 2.76 -6.01 -13.08
C LEU A 109 3.77 -6.82 -12.25
N GLU A 110 4.33 -7.89 -12.82
CA GLU A 110 5.33 -8.73 -12.17
C GLU A 110 6.60 -7.91 -11.87
N ASP A 111 7.13 -7.18 -12.86
CA ASP A 111 8.30 -6.31 -12.69
C ASP A 111 8.04 -5.22 -11.64
N THR A 112 6.86 -4.59 -11.66
CA THR A 112 6.51 -3.55 -10.68
C THR A 112 6.44 -4.13 -9.27
N MET A 113 5.85 -5.31 -9.11
CA MET A 113 5.77 -5.99 -7.81
C MET A 113 7.15 -6.38 -7.29
N GLU A 114 8.03 -6.89 -8.15
CA GLU A 114 9.40 -7.23 -7.77
C GLU A 114 10.16 -6.00 -7.26
N ASN A 115 10.10 -4.89 -8.00
CA ASN A 115 10.72 -3.62 -7.59
C ASN A 115 10.19 -3.10 -6.25
N ILE A 116 8.88 -3.18 -6.01
CA ILE A 116 8.26 -2.77 -4.73
C ILE A 116 8.74 -3.69 -3.59
N LEU A 117 8.79 -5.00 -3.82
CA LEU A 117 9.26 -5.96 -2.82
C LEU A 117 10.74 -5.72 -2.48
N GLU A 118 11.60 -5.52 -3.47
CA GLU A 118 13.00 -5.19 -3.26
C GLU A 118 13.16 -3.89 -2.47
N HIS A 119 12.42 -2.84 -2.84
CA HIS A 119 12.43 -1.56 -2.15
C HIS A 119 12.00 -1.71 -0.68
N ASN A 120 10.89 -2.41 -0.42
CA ASN A 120 10.37 -2.64 0.93
C ASN A 120 11.35 -3.47 1.78
N ASN A 121 11.94 -4.51 1.20
CA ASN A 121 12.94 -5.34 1.88
C ASN A 121 14.19 -4.52 2.25
N LYS A 122 14.64 -3.64 1.34
CA LYS A 122 15.76 -2.73 1.58
C LYS A 122 15.43 -1.72 2.67
N GLU A 123 14.27 -1.06 2.60
CA GLU A 123 13.82 -0.12 3.63
C GLU A 123 13.67 -0.79 4.99
N GLU A 124 13.15 -2.02 5.05
CA GLU A 124 13.03 -2.79 6.29
C GLU A 124 14.40 -3.14 6.87
N ALA A 125 15.35 -3.56 6.02
CA ALA A 125 16.72 -3.84 6.44
C ALA A 125 17.40 -2.58 7.00
N GLU A 126 17.32 -1.45 6.29
CA GLU A 126 17.87 -0.17 6.73
C GLU A 126 17.18 0.33 8.02
N ARG A 127 15.86 0.19 8.12
CA ARG A 127 15.09 0.54 9.32
C ARG A 127 15.52 -0.31 10.51
N LYS A 128 15.76 -1.60 10.31
CA LYS A 128 16.26 -2.51 11.34
C LYS A 128 17.67 -2.12 11.80
N GLU A 129 18.54 -1.74 10.88
CA GLU A 129 19.87 -1.23 11.19
C GLU A 129 19.80 0.05 12.02
N ARG A 130 19.01 1.05 11.60
CA ARG A 130 18.80 2.29 12.36
C ARG A 130 18.21 2.02 13.74
N LYS A 131 17.23 1.11 13.84
CA LYS A 131 16.64 0.71 15.13
C LYS A 131 17.69 0.14 16.07
N ASN A 132 18.61 -0.69 15.57
CA ASN A 132 19.64 -1.34 16.37
C ASN A 132 20.79 -0.42 16.80
N LYS A 133 20.90 0.79 16.24
CA LYS A 133 21.94 1.77 16.61
C LYS A 133 21.84 2.19 18.08
N TYR A 134 20.63 2.21 18.63
CA TYR A 134 20.37 2.62 20.00
C TYR A 134 19.52 1.59 20.74
N ARG A 135 19.52 1.70 22.07
CA ARG A 135 18.57 0.98 22.92
C ARG A 135 18.12 1.88 24.06
N ILE A 136 16.93 1.59 24.58
CA ILE A 136 16.44 2.19 25.82
C ILE A 136 17.16 1.47 26.98
N GLY A 137 17.89 2.25 27.77
CA GLY A 137 18.54 1.82 29.00
C GLY A 137 17.58 1.90 30.19
N LYS A 138 18.01 2.58 31.26
CA LYS A 138 17.18 2.77 32.44
C LYS A 138 16.03 3.73 32.16
N VAL A 139 14.80 3.31 32.46
CA VAL A 139 13.61 4.17 32.44
C VAL A 139 13.38 4.71 33.85
N TYR A 140 13.42 6.04 34.01
CA TYR A 140 13.21 6.73 35.27
C TYR A 140 11.73 6.99 35.54
N HIS A 141 10.99 7.38 34.51
CA HIS A 141 9.56 7.59 34.61
C HIS A 141 8.89 7.36 33.26
N GLN A 142 7.70 6.76 33.27
CA GLN A 142 6.93 6.52 32.07
C GLN A 142 5.45 6.63 32.38
N GLN A 143 4.78 7.48 31.63
CA GLN A 143 3.34 7.67 31.59
C GLN A 143 2.92 7.58 30.13
N MET A 144 2.09 6.60 29.81
CA MET A 144 1.62 6.44 28.44
C MET A 144 0.42 7.37 28.17
N PRO A 145 0.36 7.97 26.98
CA PRO A 145 -0.79 8.72 26.50
C PRO A 145 -2.11 7.98 26.67
N LYS A 146 -3.17 8.71 27.01
CA LYS A 146 -4.55 8.23 26.90
C LYS A 146 -5.42 9.29 26.24
N GLY A 147 -6.25 8.90 25.26
CA GLY A 147 -7.24 9.77 24.64
C GLY A 147 -8.57 9.81 25.42
N GLY A 148 -9.49 10.68 24.99
CA GLY A 148 -10.82 10.87 25.57
C GLY A 148 -10.97 12.15 26.42
N GLU A 149 -12.18 12.35 26.97
CA GLU A 149 -12.58 13.56 27.74
C GLU A 149 -11.73 13.78 29.01
N GLU A 150 -11.03 12.74 29.48
CA GLU A 150 -10.04 12.78 30.57
C GLU A 150 -8.68 12.26 30.09
N GLY A 151 -8.28 12.67 28.89
CA GLY A 151 -7.00 12.28 28.30
C GLY A 151 -5.82 12.64 29.21
N ILE A 152 -4.77 11.82 29.14
CA ILE A 152 -3.54 11.99 29.93
C ILE A 152 -2.38 12.15 28.96
N ASP A 153 -1.56 13.16 29.20
CA ASP A 153 -0.34 13.38 28.42
C ASP A 153 0.72 12.31 28.67
N GLY A 154 1.50 12.04 27.63
CA GLY A 154 2.58 11.11 27.65
C GLY A 154 3.81 11.76 28.27
N TYR A 155 4.46 11.01 29.14
CA TYR A 155 5.77 11.35 29.66
C TYR A 155 6.68 10.13 29.55
N PHE A 156 7.90 10.34 29.08
CA PHE A 156 8.91 9.31 29.02
C PHE A 156 10.23 9.92 29.45
N ASP A 157 10.90 9.33 30.43
CA ASP A 157 12.21 9.76 30.89
C ASP A 157 13.09 8.53 31.01
N ALA A 158 14.10 8.44 30.15
CA ALA A 158 14.96 7.27 30.07
C ALA A 158 16.34 7.60 29.50
N GLU A 159 17.27 6.68 29.75
CA GLU A 159 18.56 6.64 29.08
C GLU A 159 18.42 6.05 27.69
N ILE A 160 19.08 6.68 26.72
CA ILE A 160 19.22 6.19 25.36
C ILE A 160 20.71 5.91 25.17
N ILE A 161 21.00 4.63 24.95
CA ILE A 161 22.37 4.12 24.89
C ILE A 161 22.70 3.84 23.43
N ASN A 162 23.77 4.47 22.93
CA ASN A 162 24.34 4.16 21.64
C ASN A 162 25.04 2.81 21.71
N ASN A 163 24.59 1.82 20.93
CA ASN A 163 25.13 0.47 20.97
C ASN A 163 26.54 0.36 20.34
N THR A 164 26.96 1.36 19.56
CA THR A 164 28.28 1.39 18.94
C THR A 164 29.33 2.01 19.88
N THR A 165 29.03 3.16 20.49
CA THR A 165 29.98 3.88 21.35
C THR A 165 29.85 3.53 22.82
N GLY A 166 28.69 3.01 23.25
CA GLY A 166 28.36 2.81 24.66
C GLY A 166 27.95 4.08 25.40
N GLU A 167 27.92 5.23 24.72
CA GLU A 167 27.51 6.50 25.30
C GLU A 167 26.03 6.46 25.71
N SER A 168 25.74 6.99 26.91
CA SER A 168 24.40 7.02 27.48
C SER A 168 23.96 8.47 27.67
N THR A 169 22.87 8.82 27.02
CA THR A 169 22.27 10.16 27.09
C THR A 169 20.85 10.04 27.62
N ARG A 170 20.52 10.77 28.69
CA ARG A 170 19.16 10.77 29.25
C ARG A 170 18.28 11.75 28.49
N PHE A 171 17.10 11.29 28.09
CA PHE A 171 16.11 12.08 27.36
C PHE A 171 14.79 12.13 28.11
N ILE A 172 14.07 13.24 27.89
CA ILE A 172 12.65 13.37 28.22
C ILE A 172 11.87 13.41 26.90
N GLY A 173 10.94 12.48 26.72
CA GLY A 173 9.88 12.51 25.72
C GLY A 173 8.58 13.03 26.31
N ARG A 174 7.88 13.88 25.58
CA ARG A 174 6.51 14.30 25.86
C ARG A 174 5.64 13.98 24.67
N ASP A 175 4.42 13.56 24.94
CA ASP A 175 3.34 13.54 23.95
C ASP A 175 2.19 14.33 24.57
N VAL A 176 1.87 15.48 23.99
CA VAL A 176 0.87 16.40 24.54
C VAL A 176 -0.26 16.55 23.54
N PHE A 177 -1.50 16.36 24.01
CA PHE A 177 -2.70 16.49 23.18
C PHE A 177 -2.76 17.87 22.51
N ASP A 178 -3.17 17.93 21.25
CA ASP A 178 -3.19 19.12 20.38
C ASP A 178 -1.85 19.82 20.10
N VAL A 179 -0.75 19.41 20.71
CA VAL A 179 0.59 19.99 20.51
C VAL A 179 1.50 19.05 19.71
N GLY A 180 1.49 17.76 20.05
CA GLY A 180 2.28 16.73 19.38
C GLY A 180 3.33 16.08 20.29
N THR A 181 4.28 15.39 19.67
CA THR A 181 5.32 14.61 20.34
C THR A 181 6.69 15.22 20.13
N TRP A 182 7.48 15.35 21.20
CA TRP A 182 8.87 15.79 21.12
C TRP A 182 9.74 15.08 22.16
N SER A 183 11.06 15.12 21.95
CA SER A 183 12.05 14.63 22.90
C SER A 183 13.20 15.61 23.03
N LEU A 184 13.70 15.80 24.25
CA LEU A 184 14.82 16.69 24.56
C LEU A 184 15.82 16.03 25.53
N PRO A 185 17.11 16.42 25.51
CA PRO A 185 18.10 15.97 26.48
C PRO A 185 17.74 16.45 27.89
N TYR A 186 17.77 15.54 28.86
CA TYR A 186 17.38 15.83 30.25
C TYR A 186 18.17 17.00 30.85
N ARG A 187 19.45 17.17 30.47
CA ARG A 187 20.31 18.26 31.00
C ARG A 187 19.79 19.66 30.66
N LEU A 188 18.98 19.79 29.61
CA LEU A 188 18.37 21.06 29.19
C LEU A 188 16.95 21.23 29.74
N ASN A 189 16.39 20.25 30.46
CA ASN A 189 15.02 20.33 30.94
C ASN A 189 14.81 21.53 31.86
N GLY A 190 13.86 22.40 31.51
CA GLY A 190 13.56 23.62 32.27
C GLY A 190 14.49 24.80 32.02
N SER A 191 15.45 24.67 31.09
CA SER A 191 16.22 25.83 30.60
C SER A 191 15.48 26.52 29.45
N GLU A 192 15.83 27.80 29.22
CA GLU A 192 15.32 28.55 28.06
C GLU A 192 15.80 27.94 26.72
N GLU A 193 16.90 27.19 26.75
CA GLU A 193 17.57 26.58 25.60
C GLU A 193 17.00 25.20 25.21
N GLN A 194 16.04 24.67 25.96
CA GLN A 194 15.60 23.28 25.83
C GLN A 194 15.06 22.88 24.45
N PHE A 195 14.55 23.85 23.68
CA PHE A 195 14.04 23.66 22.32
C PHE A 195 14.99 24.16 21.23
N ASP A 196 16.15 24.71 21.61
CA ASP A 196 17.16 25.13 20.65
C ASP A 196 18.12 23.98 20.32
N HIS A 197 17.89 23.34 19.18
CA HIS A 197 18.69 22.23 18.67
C HIS A 197 20.16 22.60 18.40
N VAL A 198 20.52 23.90 18.34
CA VAL A 198 21.92 24.32 18.23
C VAL A 198 22.71 23.92 19.48
N ASN A 199 22.06 23.89 20.64
CA ASN A 199 22.69 23.55 21.91
C ASN A 199 22.80 22.05 22.16
N TYR A 200 22.34 21.22 21.21
CA TYR A 200 22.38 19.76 21.32
C TYR A 200 23.70 19.25 20.76
N THR A 201 24.30 18.26 21.42
CA THR A 201 25.42 17.51 20.86
C THR A 201 24.96 16.69 19.64
N GLU A 202 25.90 16.27 18.80
CA GLU A 202 25.56 15.40 17.66
C GLU A 202 24.94 14.07 18.13
N GLU A 203 25.39 13.54 19.27
CA GLU A 203 24.82 12.35 19.87
C GLU A 203 23.39 12.59 20.37
N GLU A 204 23.11 13.76 20.95
CA GLU A 204 21.77 14.16 21.38
C GLU A 204 20.81 14.32 20.20
N LYS A 205 21.27 14.94 19.11
CA LYS A 205 20.48 15.05 17.86
C LYS A 205 20.17 13.67 17.29
N ALA A 206 21.16 12.79 17.23
CA ALA A 206 21.00 11.44 16.70
C ALA A 206 20.06 10.59 17.58
N GLY A 207 20.23 10.63 18.91
CA GLY A 207 19.37 9.94 19.87
C GLY A 207 17.93 10.46 19.86
N GLY A 208 17.75 11.78 19.78
CA GLY A 208 16.42 12.40 19.65
C GLY A 208 15.71 12.00 18.36
N LYS A 209 16.42 12.00 17.23
CA LYS A 209 15.87 11.51 15.94
C LYS A 209 15.47 10.03 16.03
N TRP A 210 16.30 9.20 16.66
CA TRP A 210 15.99 7.79 16.87
C TRP A 210 14.76 7.61 17.76
N LEU A 211 14.61 8.40 18.81
CA LEU A 211 13.43 8.39 19.68
C LEU A 211 12.14 8.76 18.94
N SER A 212 12.19 9.74 18.04
CA SER A 212 11.04 10.07 17.20
C SER A 212 10.63 8.93 16.27
N GLU A 213 11.59 8.15 15.77
CA GLU A 213 11.33 7.04 14.83
C GLU A 213 10.95 5.71 15.53
N PHE A 214 11.53 5.43 16.70
CA PHE A 214 11.47 4.11 17.36
C PHE A 214 11.08 4.13 18.84
N GLY A 215 10.94 5.31 19.43
CA GLY A 215 10.62 5.48 20.84
C GLY A 215 9.16 5.13 21.18
N PRO A 216 8.80 5.20 22.48
CA PRO A 216 7.46 4.81 22.95
C PRO A 216 6.30 5.61 22.35
N PHE A 217 6.58 6.81 21.85
CA PHE A 217 5.62 7.71 21.23
C PHE A 217 5.75 7.76 19.70
N ALA A 218 6.63 6.95 19.10
CA ALA A 218 6.68 6.80 17.65
C ALA A 218 5.31 6.30 17.16
N SER A 219 4.77 6.93 16.11
CA SER A 219 3.52 6.55 15.40
C SER A 219 2.18 6.74 16.13
N ARG A 220 2.12 7.53 17.21
CA ARG A 220 0.83 7.80 17.88
C ARG A 220 0.17 9.07 17.35
N ILE A 221 -0.80 8.90 16.44
CA ILE A 221 -1.86 9.89 16.28
C ILE A 221 -2.86 9.63 17.40
N ARG A 222 -3.00 10.56 18.35
CA ARG A 222 -4.12 10.53 19.29
C ARG A 222 -5.37 10.91 18.49
N MET A 223 -6.22 9.92 18.19
CA MET A 223 -7.60 10.17 17.79
C MET A 223 -8.47 10.30 19.03
#